data_AF-A0A8H7AJT6-F1
#
_entry.id   AF-A0A8H7AJT6-F1
#
_cell.length_a   1.000
_cell.length_b   1.000
_cell.length_c   1.000
_cell.angle_alpha   90.00
_cell.angle_beta   90.00
_cell.angle_gamma   90.00
#
_symmetry.space_group_name_H-M   'P 1'
#
loop_
_entity.id
_entity.type
_entity.pdbx_description
1 polymer ?
#
loop_
_entity_poly.entity_id
_entity_poly.type
_entity_poly.pdbx_seq_one_letter_code
_entity_poly.pdbx_strand_id
1 'polypeptide(L)'
;MVRSISWIPLREISEPATPNSAQVPYQPVRQGSESPPNMASQRKNLDEDGPVETDPILDGLTLFEKKAHIVNRELDSMGMGRYQWMIFALCGFGYMLDLLWAQAFGLVVRPLQQELGFSKGEVGNISSAFAAGLTAGAFVWGVLVDIIGRQWAFNFTVLFASIFGLCLGAPSSYDAILVLTAFVGFGVGGNIPIDTTITLEFLPQNRRFLLPLLSIFQPIGVVLCCALAYAFIPRYSCAPDLESCRNVVAGEPCCTKADNYGWRYLLFTLGAITMVVFFLRFVVFRFQESPKFLLYRGKDEKAVEVMQHIAQYNRTTSPITLETFAALSGDDSSTGTPSSSKAMLGAGAQQLNTTLGEKVKIEMERYKLLFKNATVARLTILIWIIYIFDYWGFSIAGGLLPYILAEKSSEAGLTTESTYRSYIYIYLFGLPGVVLGTTLYRGRQAAMLGSSALFAATLFIFTVVDTQAKYIGVNGLVYFFQSMFNAVLYGWTPEAYPAPIRGTAAGVASFWGRIASIVGPIAGEKLLASSSYNAPLYLAGAGVFICTICIAFLPRKYLGAESF
;
A
#
# COMPACT_ATOMS: atom_id res chain seq x y z
N MET A 1 45.41 -23.69 11.54
CA MET A 1 45.10 -24.45 12.78
C MET A 1 43.69 -24.07 13.20
N VAL A 2 42.70 -24.77 12.64
CA VAL A 2 41.26 -24.52 12.83
C VAL A 2 40.82 -25.26 14.10
N ARG A 3 40.35 -24.54 15.12
CA ARG A 3 39.82 -25.15 16.36
C ARG A 3 38.30 -25.25 16.29
N SER A 4 37.87 -26.50 16.23
CA SER A 4 36.54 -27.04 16.52
C SER A 4 36.07 -26.67 17.94
N ILE A 5 34.79 -26.31 18.08
CA ILE A 5 34.06 -26.29 19.35
C ILE A 5 32.90 -27.27 19.22
N SER A 6 32.94 -28.27 20.11
CA SER A 6 32.05 -29.42 20.23
C SER A 6 30.75 -29.10 20.97
N TRP A 7 29.64 -29.66 20.49
CA TRP A 7 28.31 -29.62 21.11
C TRP A 7 28.19 -30.61 22.29
N ILE A 8 27.44 -30.21 23.32
CA ILE A 8 27.13 -30.96 24.55
C ILE A 8 25.88 -31.84 24.32
N PRO A 9 25.79 -33.10 24.83
CA PRO A 9 24.64 -33.97 24.63
C PRO A 9 23.54 -33.76 25.69
N LEU A 10 22.27 -33.80 25.25
CA LEU A 10 21.08 -33.76 26.10
C LEU A 10 20.81 -35.13 26.75
N ARG A 11 20.62 -35.14 28.08
CA ARG A 11 20.13 -36.30 28.87
C ARG A 11 18.61 -36.33 28.92
N GLU A 12 18.09 -37.55 28.92
CA GLU A 12 16.70 -37.98 29.11
C GLU A 12 16.05 -37.42 30.39
N ILE A 13 14.80 -36.97 30.29
CA ILE A 13 13.87 -36.79 31.41
C ILE A 13 12.51 -37.37 31.02
N SER A 14 12.03 -38.24 31.91
CA SER A 14 10.83 -39.08 31.91
C SER A 14 9.47 -38.37 31.84
N GLU A 15 8.50 -39.00 31.18
CA GLU A 15 7.06 -38.66 31.15
C GLU A 15 6.36 -38.86 32.52
N PRO A 16 5.33 -38.05 32.86
CA PRO A 16 4.39 -38.38 33.93
C PRO A 16 3.03 -38.87 33.42
N ALA A 17 2.43 -39.74 34.23
CA ALA A 17 1.27 -40.59 34.00
C ALA A 17 -0.11 -39.88 33.89
N THR A 18 -1.03 -40.54 33.16
CA THR A 18 -2.46 -40.25 33.03
C THR A 18 -3.30 -40.78 34.21
N PRO A 19 -4.43 -40.15 34.59
CA PRO A 19 -5.46 -40.79 35.39
C PRO A 19 -6.76 -41.09 34.61
N ASN A 20 -7.12 -42.39 34.63
CA ASN A 20 -8.42 -43.06 34.67
C ASN A 20 -9.65 -42.58 33.86
N SER A 21 -10.07 -43.50 33.00
CA SER A 21 -11.36 -43.64 32.30
C SER A 21 -12.53 -44.03 33.22
N ALA A 22 -13.69 -43.41 33.02
CA ALA A 22 -15.00 -43.97 33.37
C ALA A 22 -15.82 -44.16 32.07
N GLN A 23 -16.29 -45.40 31.84
CA GLN A 23 -17.08 -45.82 30.68
C GLN A 23 -18.59 -45.64 30.91
N VAL A 24 -19.32 -45.15 29.89
CA VAL A 24 -20.75 -45.47 29.61
C VAL A 24 -21.00 -45.29 28.08
N PRO A 25 -22.01 -45.92 27.44
CA PRO A 25 -21.82 -46.87 26.35
C PRO A 25 -22.25 -46.34 24.97
N TYR A 26 -21.66 -46.93 23.93
CA TYR A 26 -21.91 -46.63 22.51
C TYR A 26 -23.12 -47.43 21.98
N GLN A 27 -24.06 -46.77 21.30
CA GLN A 27 -25.04 -47.40 20.40
C GLN A 27 -24.79 -46.93 18.95
N PRO A 28 -24.83 -47.81 17.93
CA PRO A 28 -24.34 -47.51 16.58
C PRO A 28 -25.48 -47.20 15.59
N VAL A 29 -25.29 -46.24 14.67
CA VAL A 29 -26.04 -46.21 13.39
C VAL A 29 -25.20 -45.61 12.24
N ARG A 30 -24.88 -46.49 11.28
CA ARG A 30 -24.65 -46.37 9.81
C ARG A 30 -23.54 -45.48 9.26
N GLN A 31 -22.49 -46.17 8.76
CA GLN A 31 -21.54 -45.70 7.74
C GLN A 31 -22.25 -45.49 6.39
N GLY A 32 -22.15 -44.28 5.84
CA GLY A 32 -22.18 -44.05 4.39
C GLY A 32 -20.73 -43.93 3.92
N SER A 33 -20.33 -44.78 2.99
CA SER A 33 -19.01 -44.84 2.39
C SER A 33 -18.87 -43.83 1.25
N GLU A 34 -18.03 -42.81 1.40
CA GLU A 34 -17.43 -42.12 0.25
C GLU A 34 -15.95 -41.88 0.53
N SER A 35 -15.12 -42.47 -0.32
CA SER A 35 -13.67 -42.27 -0.38
C SER A 35 -13.36 -41.03 -1.23
N PRO A 36 -12.25 -40.31 -0.99
CA PRO A 36 -11.90 -39.13 -1.77
C PRO A 36 -11.59 -39.51 -3.22
N PRO A 37 -12.03 -38.74 -4.23
CA PRO A 37 -11.81 -39.12 -5.62
C PRO A 37 -10.34 -39.00 -6.00
N ASN A 38 -9.87 -40.04 -6.68
CA ASN A 38 -8.50 -40.27 -7.10
C ASN A 38 -8.16 -39.36 -8.30
N MET A 39 -7.06 -38.61 -8.23
CA MET A 39 -6.64 -37.54 -9.16
C MET A 39 -6.28 -38.04 -10.59
N ALA A 40 -6.49 -39.32 -10.89
CA ALA A 40 -6.18 -39.97 -12.16
C ALA A 40 -7.41 -40.17 -13.08
N SER A 41 -8.64 -40.06 -12.56
CA SER A 41 -9.87 -40.29 -13.36
C SER A 41 -10.35 -39.06 -14.15
N GLN A 42 -9.84 -37.86 -13.86
CA GLN A 42 -10.16 -36.64 -14.63
C GLN A 42 -9.44 -36.52 -15.99
N ARG A 43 -8.54 -37.46 -16.32
CA ARG A 43 -7.73 -37.39 -17.55
C ARG A 43 -8.37 -38.04 -18.78
N LYS A 44 -9.62 -38.51 -18.72
CA LYS A 44 -10.22 -39.34 -19.78
C LYS A 44 -11.44 -38.76 -20.51
N ASN A 45 -11.83 -37.50 -20.25
CA ASN A 45 -12.94 -36.85 -20.96
C ASN A 45 -12.44 -35.65 -21.78
N LEU A 46 -11.57 -35.89 -22.77
CA LEU A 46 -11.10 -34.85 -23.68
C LEU A 46 -11.41 -35.10 -25.16
N ASP A 47 -12.23 -36.11 -25.46
CA ASP A 47 -12.70 -36.37 -26.81
C ASP A 47 -14.23 -36.60 -26.78
N GLU A 48 -15.01 -35.53 -26.80
CA GLU A 48 -16.39 -35.51 -27.32
C GLU A 48 -16.87 -34.06 -27.44
N ASP A 49 -17.28 -33.66 -28.65
CA ASP A 49 -17.97 -32.41 -28.94
C ASP A 49 -19.29 -32.35 -28.14
N GLY A 50 -19.24 -31.73 -26.96
CA GLY A 50 -20.40 -31.49 -26.10
C GLY A 50 -20.59 -29.99 -25.86
N PRO A 51 -21.84 -29.49 -25.78
CA PRO A 51 -22.10 -28.09 -25.45
C PRO A 51 -21.51 -27.80 -24.06
N VAL A 52 -20.81 -26.66 -23.96
CA VAL A 52 -20.23 -26.16 -22.72
C VAL A 52 -21.30 -26.18 -21.63
N GLU A 53 -21.19 -27.08 -20.65
CA GLU A 53 -22.05 -27.05 -19.47
C GLU A 53 -21.95 -25.66 -18.86
N THR A 54 -23.05 -24.91 -18.90
CA THR A 54 -23.17 -23.60 -18.28
C THR A 54 -23.02 -23.78 -16.78
N ASP A 55 -21.85 -23.40 -16.28
CA ASP A 55 -21.51 -23.40 -14.86
C ASP A 55 -22.66 -22.75 -14.07
N PRO A 56 -23.35 -23.46 -13.16
CA PRO A 56 -24.56 -22.97 -12.48
C PRO A 56 -24.31 -21.71 -11.62
N ILE A 57 -23.03 -21.34 -11.43
CA ILE A 57 -22.59 -20.09 -10.80
C ILE A 57 -22.81 -18.87 -11.73
N LEU A 58 -22.95 -19.08 -13.04
CA LEU A 58 -23.13 -18.02 -14.03
C LEU A 58 -24.57 -17.50 -14.14
N ASP A 59 -25.54 -18.21 -13.56
CA ASP A 59 -26.95 -17.84 -13.63
C ASP A 59 -27.24 -16.57 -12.81
N GLY A 60 -27.75 -15.53 -13.49
CA GLY A 60 -28.07 -14.22 -12.90
C GLY A 60 -26.93 -13.19 -12.89
N LEU A 61 -25.76 -13.54 -13.42
CA LEU A 61 -24.65 -12.60 -13.65
C LEU A 61 -24.85 -11.81 -14.95
N THR A 62 -24.38 -10.56 -14.99
CA THR A 62 -24.31 -9.78 -16.23
C THR A 62 -23.30 -10.37 -17.22
N LEU A 63 -23.44 -10.10 -18.53
CA LEU A 63 -22.50 -10.56 -19.56
C LEU A 63 -21.04 -10.26 -19.23
N PHE A 64 -20.75 -9.07 -18.69
CA PHE A 64 -19.41 -8.69 -18.25
C PHE A 64 -18.93 -9.55 -17.08
N GLU A 65 -19.78 -9.79 -16.08
CA GLU A 65 -19.43 -10.62 -14.92
C GLU A 65 -19.16 -12.07 -15.33
N LYS A 66 -19.95 -12.63 -16.28
CA LYS A 66 -19.70 -13.94 -16.87
C LYS A 66 -18.32 -14.01 -17.54
N LYS A 67 -17.99 -13.03 -18.40
CA LYS A 67 -16.68 -12.96 -19.08
C LYS A 67 -15.52 -12.76 -18.09
N ALA A 68 -15.69 -11.87 -17.11
CA ALA A 68 -14.69 -11.63 -16.07
C ALA A 68 -14.47 -12.85 -15.15
N HIS A 69 -15.52 -13.63 -14.90
CA HIS A 69 -15.43 -14.88 -14.15
C HIS A 69 -14.54 -15.91 -14.87
N ILE A 70 -14.72 -16.07 -16.18
CA ILE A 70 -13.88 -16.97 -16.99
C ILE A 70 -12.42 -16.51 -16.97
N VAL A 71 -12.17 -15.21 -17.11
CA VAL A 71 -10.81 -14.65 -16.97
C VAL A 71 -10.19 -14.98 -15.61
N ASN A 72 -10.96 -14.83 -14.52
CA ASN A 72 -10.48 -15.19 -13.18
C ASN A 72 -10.15 -16.68 -13.09
N ARG A 73 -11.03 -17.55 -13.61
CA ARG A 73 -10.83 -19.01 -13.60
C ARG A 73 -9.54 -19.41 -14.33
N GLU A 74 -9.23 -18.75 -15.45
CA GLU A 74 -7.97 -19.02 -16.17
C GLU A 74 -6.74 -18.44 -15.46
N LEU A 75 -6.85 -17.29 -14.82
CA LEU A 75 -5.76 -16.80 -13.96
C LEU A 75 -5.52 -17.75 -12.77
N ASP A 76 -6.59 -18.33 -12.23
CA ASP A 76 -6.53 -19.33 -11.17
C ASP A 76 -5.91 -20.64 -11.65
N SER A 77 -6.25 -21.10 -12.86
CA SER A 77 -5.68 -22.31 -13.47
C SER A 77 -4.18 -22.15 -13.78
N MET A 78 -3.76 -20.98 -14.23
CA MET A 78 -2.35 -20.65 -14.48
C MET A 78 -1.54 -20.47 -13.18
N GLY A 79 -2.19 -20.07 -12.09
CA GLY A 79 -1.55 -19.79 -10.81
C GLY A 79 -0.57 -18.61 -10.86
N MET A 80 0.38 -18.59 -9.92
CA MET A 80 1.37 -17.51 -9.80
C MET A 80 2.58 -17.77 -10.72
N GLY A 81 2.37 -17.54 -12.02
CA GLY A 81 3.40 -17.67 -13.05
C GLY A 81 4.43 -16.53 -13.04
N ARG A 82 5.39 -16.57 -13.97
CA ARG A 82 6.46 -15.57 -14.10
C ARG A 82 5.92 -14.17 -14.37
N TYR A 83 4.87 -14.07 -15.19
CA TYR A 83 4.23 -12.80 -15.51
C TYR A 83 3.62 -12.14 -14.26
N GLN A 84 2.90 -12.92 -13.45
CA GLN A 84 2.28 -12.45 -12.21
C GLN A 84 3.33 -12.03 -11.17
N TRP A 85 4.43 -12.78 -11.02
CA TRP A 85 5.53 -12.38 -10.12
C TRP A 85 6.21 -11.10 -10.57
N MET A 86 6.38 -10.88 -11.87
CA MET A 86 6.93 -9.63 -12.40
C MET A 86 5.99 -8.45 -12.15
N ILE A 87 4.69 -8.62 -12.37
CA ILE A 87 3.69 -7.59 -12.02
C ILE A 87 3.76 -7.29 -10.52
N PHE A 88 3.75 -8.32 -9.67
CA PHE A 88 3.82 -8.15 -8.23
C PHE A 88 5.06 -7.35 -7.80
N ALA A 89 6.23 -7.66 -8.36
CA ALA A 89 7.47 -6.93 -8.09
C ALA A 89 7.44 -5.48 -8.59
N LEU A 90 6.94 -5.23 -9.80
CA LEU A 90 6.88 -3.88 -10.39
C LEU A 90 5.86 -2.97 -9.69
N CYS A 91 4.69 -3.51 -9.32
CA CYS A 91 3.73 -2.86 -8.43
C CYS A 91 4.35 -2.59 -7.05
N GLY A 92 5.10 -3.58 -6.52
CA GLY A 92 5.87 -3.42 -5.28
C GLY A 92 6.86 -2.25 -5.36
N PHE A 93 7.57 -2.07 -6.47
CA PHE A 93 8.45 -0.92 -6.63
C PHE A 93 7.72 0.43 -6.64
N GLY A 94 6.45 0.51 -7.03
CA GLY A 94 5.68 1.74 -6.87
C GLY A 94 5.40 2.02 -5.40
N TYR A 95 4.95 1.02 -4.65
CA TYR A 95 4.79 1.08 -3.20
C TYR A 95 6.09 1.48 -2.48
N MET A 96 7.23 0.98 -2.95
CA MET A 96 8.55 1.35 -2.47
C MET A 96 8.83 2.84 -2.71
N LEU A 97 8.59 3.34 -3.91
CA LEU A 97 8.80 4.75 -4.27
C LEU A 97 7.93 5.68 -3.41
N ASP A 98 6.71 5.26 -3.06
CA ASP A 98 5.78 6.07 -2.29
C ASP A 98 6.32 6.46 -0.92
N LEU A 99 6.76 5.47 -0.14
CA LEU A 99 7.35 5.78 1.17
C LEU A 99 8.81 6.19 1.11
N LEU A 100 9.54 5.82 0.05
CA LEU A 100 10.90 6.32 -0.17
C LEU A 100 10.88 7.85 -0.32
N TRP A 101 9.97 8.41 -1.12
CA TRP A 101 9.82 9.86 -1.24
C TRP A 101 9.24 10.51 0.01
N ALA A 102 8.21 9.91 0.63
CA ALA A 102 7.65 10.44 1.87
C ALA A 102 8.71 10.56 2.97
N GLN A 103 9.58 9.55 3.11
CA GLN A 103 10.66 9.54 4.09
C GLN A 103 11.76 10.55 3.76
N ALA A 104 12.09 10.73 2.48
CA ALA A 104 13.17 11.61 2.03
C ALA A 104 13.02 13.01 2.62
N PHE A 105 11.80 13.57 2.58
CA PHE A 105 11.52 14.92 3.07
C PHE A 105 11.74 15.09 4.56
N GLY A 106 11.39 14.08 5.38
CA GLY A 106 11.69 14.09 6.81
C GLY A 106 13.19 14.04 7.11
N LEU A 107 13.99 13.37 6.26
CA LEU A 107 15.45 13.27 6.42
C LEU A 107 16.17 14.53 5.96
N VAL A 108 15.77 15.14 4.85
CA VAL A 108 16.49 16.32 4.31
C VAL A 108 16.11 17.64 4.97
N VAL A 109 15.03 17.69 5.76
CA VAL A 109 14.50 18.95 6.29
C VAL A 109 15.51 19.75 7.10
N ARG A 110 16.32 19.08 7.93
CA ARG A 110 17.29 19.75 8.79
C ARG A 110 18.48 20.32 7.99
N PRO A 111 19.16 19.55 7.13
CA PRO A 111 20.15 20.12 6.21
C PRO A 111 19.58 21.24 5.33
N LEU A 112 18.34 21.12 4.86
CA LEU A 112 17.66 22.18 4.11
C LEU A 112 17.48 23.45 4.93
N GLN A 113 17.10 23.32 6.20
CA GLN A 113 16.94 24.44 7.12
C GLN A 113 18.27 25.16 7.36
N GLN A 114 19.36 24.40 7.57
CA GLN A 114 20.70 24.96 7.75
C GLN A 114 21.19 25.74 6.51
N GLU A 115 20.78 25.37 5.30
CA GLU A 115 21.16 26.13 4.10
C GLU A 115 20.23 27.32 3.84
N LEU A 116 18.91 27.08 3.86
CA LEU A 116 17.92 28.04 3.38
C LEU A 116 17.38 28.99 4.45
N GLY A 117 17.60 28.68 5.73
CA GLY A 117 17.28 29.56 6.86
C GLY A 117 15.80 29.73 7.16
N PHE A 118 14.91 28.88 6.63
CA PHE A 118 13.47 28.97 6.94
C PHE A 118 13.19 28.67 8.42
N SER A 119 12.11 29.25 8.93
CA SER A 119 11.80 29.21 10.36
C SER A 119 11.37 27.81 10.83
N LYS A 120 11.47 27.54 12.14
CA LYS A 120 10.97 26.29 12.74
C LYS A 120 9.46 26.09 12.55
N GLY A 121 8.71 27.16 12.24
CA GLY A 121 7.28 27.14 11.93
C GLY A 121 6.97 26.92 10.44
N GLU A 122 7.98 26.67 9.60
CA GLU A 122 7.82 26.31 8.20
C GLU A 122 8.32 24.89 7.86
N VAL A 123 8.89 24.15 8.82
CA VAL A 123 9.40 22.78 8.69
C VAL A 123 8.30 21.81 8.19
N GLY A 124 7.07 21.98 8.66
CA GLY A 124 5.92 21.15 8.28
C GLY A 124 5.47 21.35 6.83
N ASN A 125 5.76 22.51 6.23
CA ASN A 125 5.27 22.87 4.89
C ASN A 125 5.79 21.91 3.80
N ILE A 126 7.00 21.37 3.94
CA ILE A 126 7.54 20.39 2.97
C ILE A 126 6.70 19.11 2.97
N SER A 127 6.40 18.59 4.17
CA SER A 127 5.57 17.38 4.34
C SER A 127 4.15 17.63 3.85
N SER A 128 3.58 18.80 4.14
CA SER A 128 2.24 19.20 3.68
C SER A 128 2.19 19.41 2.17
N ALA A 129 3.22 19.99 1.55
CA ALA A 129 3.30 20.14 0.09
C ALA A 129 3.37 18.78 -0.60
N PHE A 130 4.17 17.85 -0.09
CA PHE A 130 4.21 16.48 -0.60
C PHE A 130 2.86 15.80 -0.46
N ALA A 131 2.23 15.87 0.72
CA ALA A 131 0.91 15.29 0.99
C ALA A 131 -0.20 15.91 0.12
N ALA A 132 -0.16 17.21 -0.15
CA ALA A 132 -1.08 17.89 -1.06
C ALA A 132 -0.92 17.39 -2.50
N GLY A 133 0.33 17.28 -2.95
CA GLY A 133 0.68 16.64 -4.21
C GLY A 133 0.15 15.22 -4.30
N LEU A 134 0.43 14.40 -3.28
CA LEU A 134 -0.03 13.03 -3.16
C LEU A 134 -1.55 12.96 -3.29
N THR A 135 -2.28 13.80 -2.57
CA THR A 135 -3.77 13.86 -2.61
C THR A 135 -4.27 14.17 -4.02
N ALA A 136 -3.76 15.24 -4.63
CA ALA A 136 -4.13 15.61 -5.99
C ALA A 136 -3.80 14.51 -7.00
N GLY A 137 -2.64 13.86 -6.84
CA GLY A 137 -2.17 12.74 -7.65
C GLY A 137 -3.13 11.55 -7.60
N ALA A 138 -3.50 11.05 -6.42
CA ALA A 138 -4.45 9.93 -6.35
C ALA A 138 -5.78 10.23 -7.03
N PHE A 139 -6.28 11.46 -6.86
CA PHE A 139 -7.53 11.85 -7.49
C PHE A 139 -7.39 11.88 -9.02
N VAL A 140 -6.38 12.58 -9.54
CA VAL A 140 -6.20 12.73 -10.98
C VAL A 140 -5.84 11.39 -11.64
N TRP A 141 -4.84 10.68 -11.14
CA TRP A 141 -4.43 9.39 -11.70
C TRP A 141 -5.50 8.31 -11.53
N GLY A 142 -6.28 8.34 -10.44
CA GLY A 142 -7.40 7.43 -10.21
C GLY A 142 -8.56 7.63 -11.19
N VAL A 143 -8.83 8.86 -11.64
CA VAL A 143 -9.79 9.10 -12.73
C VAL A 143 -9.15 8.77 -14.08
N LEU A 144 -7.90 9.17 -14.28
CA LEU A 144 -7.22 9.04 -15.56
C LEU A 144 -7.01 7.57 -15.92
N VAL A 145 -6.72 6.68 -14.98
CA VAL A 145 -6.51 5.24 -15.22
C VAL A 145 -7.71 4.55 -15.85
N ASP A 146 -8.93 5.00 -15.56
CA ASP A 146 -10.13 4.48 -16.19
C ASP A 146 -10.35 5.05 -17.59
N ILE A 147 -9.79 6.22 -17.90
CA ILE A 147 -9.89 6.87 -19.21
C ILE A 147 -8.81 6.35 -20.17
N ILE A 148 -7.53 6.45 -19.78
CA ILE A 148 -6.37 6.13 -20.62
C ILE A 148 -5.95 4.67 -20.55
N GLY A 149 -6.41 3.92 -19.54
CA GLY A 149 -6.02 2.53 -19.27
C GLY A 149 -4.97 2.39 -18.16
N ARG A 150 -4.84 1.18 -17.61
CA ARG A 150 -3.91 0.86 -16.52
C ARG A 150 -2.48 0.98 -17.00
N GLN A 151 -2.19 0.56 -18.24
CA GLN A 151 -0.83 0.53 -18.77
C GLN A 151 -0.17 1.91 -18.83
N TRP A 152 -0.89 2.92 -19.33
CA TRP A 152 -0.34 4.27 -19.46
C TRP A 152 -0.24 4.97 -18.11
N ALA A 153 -1.28 4.86 -17.28
CA ALA A 153 -1.26 5.46 -15.95
C ALA A 153 -0.13 4.88 -15.08
N PHE A 154 0.08 3.56 -15.13
CA PHE A 154 1.15 2.85 -14.41
C PHE A 154 2.57 3.34 -14.73
N ASN A 155 2.78 3.82 -15.96
CA ASN A 155 4.08 4.32 -16.42
C ASN A 155 4.22 5.84 -16.23
N PHE A 156 3.17 6.61 -16.51
CA PHE A 156 3.22 8.07 -16.44
C PHE A 156 3.34 8.60 -15.01
N THR A 157 2.76 7.93 -14.00
CA THR A 157 2.95 8.31 -12.59
C THR A 157 4.43 8.34 -12.21
N VAL A 158 5.15 7.27 -12.55
CA VAL A 158 6.57 7.10 -12.22
C VAL A 158 7.45 8.00 -13.09
N LEU A 159 7.12 8.18 -14.38
CA LEU A 159 7.84 9.13 -15.24
C LEU A 159 7.72 10.56 -14.74
N PHE A 160 6.52 10.97 -14.33
CA PHE A 160 6.30 12.30 -13.78
C PHE A 160 7.10 12.48 -12.48
N ALA A 161 7.00 11.52 -11.56
CA ALA A 161 7.75 11.53 -10.32
C ALA A 161 9.28 11.57 -10.55
N SER A 162 9.80 10.84 -11.54
CA SER A 162 11.24 10.80 -11.82
C SER A 162 11.77 12.12 -12.38
N ILE A 163 11.04 12.77 -13.29
CA ILE A 163 11.44 14.06 -13.87
C ILE A 163 11.51 15.13 -12.77
N PHE A 164 10.43 15.31 -12.01
CA PHE A 164 10.41 16.33 -10.95
C PHE A 164 11.34 15.97 -9.78
N GLY A 165 11.52 14.68 -9.48
CA GLY A 165 12.44 14.20 -8.46
C GLY A 165 13.91 14.48 -8.81
N LEU A 166 14.30 14.34 -10.08
CA LEU A 166 15.63 14.72 -10.56
C LEU A 166 15.84 16.24 -10.53
N CYS A 167 14.81 17.03 -10.78
CA CYS A 167 14.89 18.48 -10.69
C CYS A 167 14.99 19.00 -9.24
N LEU A 168 14.50 18.24 -8.26
CA LEU A 168 14.32 18.69 -6.87
C LEU A 168 15.63 19.09 -6.16
N GLY A 169 16.77 18.50 -6.52
CA GLY A 169 18.08 18.85 -5.95
C GLY A 169 18.69 20.15 -6.49
N ALA A 170 18.16 20.71 -7.59
CA ALA A 170 18.77 21.86 -8.26
C ALA A 170 18.50 23.22 -7.58
N PRO A 171 17.29 23.54 -7.09
CA PRO A 171 16.99 24.85 -6.54
C PRO A 171 17.75 25.19 -5.25
N SER A 172 17.82 26.51 -4.99
CA SER A 172 18.29 27.11 -3.74
C SER A 172 17.26 28.09 -3.16
N SER A 173 16.00 27.97 -3.61
CA SER A 173 14.85 28.70 -3.10
C SER A 173 13.90 27.73 -2.41
N TYR A 174 13.39 28.12 -1.23
CA TYR A 174 12.50 27.29 -0.43
C TYR A 174 11.18 27.01 -1.16
N ASP A 175 10.56 28.04 -1.72
CA ASP A 175 9.29 27.93 -2.45
C ASP A 175 9.40 27.01 -3.68
N ALA A 176 10.53 27.08 -4.38
CA ALA A 176 10.78 26.20 -5.52
C ALA A 176 10.86 24.72 -5.10
N ILE A 177 11.47 24.44 -3.94
CA ILE A 177 11.53 23.08 -3.38
C ILE A 177 10.12 22.62 -2.98
N LEU A 178 9.30 23.48 -2.38
CA LEU A 178 7.91 23.14 -2.04
C LEU A 178 7.09 22.78 -3.28
N VAL A 179 7.18 23.57 -4.35
CA VAL A 179 6.47 23.31 -5.61
C VAL A 179 6.92 22.00 -6.25
N LEU A 180 8.23 21.76 -6.36
CA LEU A 180 8.76 20.51 -6.91
C LEU A 180 8.40 19.30 -6.03
N THR A 181 8.40 19.47 -4.71
CA THR A 181 7.97 18.45 -3.74
C THR A 181 6.51 18.06 -3.95
N ALA A 182 5.64 19.04 -4.19
CA ALA A 182 4.24 18.79 -4.53
C ALA A 182 4.10 18.05 -5.87
N PHE A 183 4.91 18.36 -6.89
CA PHE A 183 4.90 17.62 -8.15
C PHE A 183 5.42 16.18 -8.02
N VAL A 184 6.47 15.95 -7.23
CA VAL A 184 6.90 14.59 -6.89
C VAL A 184 5.76 13.83 -6.22
N GLY A 185 5.13 14.44 -5.21
CA GLY A 185 3.94 13.89 -4.56
C GLY A 185 2.82 13.57 -5.55
N PHE A 186 2.56 14.45 -6.51
CA PHE A 186 1.55 14.24 -7.55
C PHE A 186 1.82 13.01 -8.41
N GLY A 187 3.05 12.81 -8.87
CA GLY A 187 3.42 11.61 -9.64
C GLY A 187 3.27 10.34 -8.82
N VAL A 188 3.86 10.34 -7.62
CA VAL A 188 3.86 9.22 -6.67
C VAL A 188 2.45 8.86 -6.20
N GLY A 189 1.57 9.85 -6.02
CA GLY A 189 0.24 9.67 -5.43
C GLY A 189 -0.70 8.72 -6.17
N GLY A 190 -0.43 8.46 -7.45
CA GLY A 190 -1.17 7.51 -8.29
C GLY A 190 -0.72 6.04 -8.16
N ASN A 191 0.46 5.76 -7.59
CA ASN A 191 1.02 4.40 -7.58
C ASN A 191 0.15 3.45 -6.74
N ILE A 192 -0.10 3.73 -5.45
CA ILE A 192 -0.94 2.85 -4.59
C ILE A 192 -2.24 2.38 -5.28
N PRO A 193 -3.16 3.28 -5.70
CA PRO A 193 -4.46 2.84 -6.24
C PRO A 193 -4.33 2.08 -7.56
N ILE A 194 -3.37 2.46 -8.42
CA ILE A 194 -3.15 1.79 -9.72
C ILE A 194 -2.52 0.42 -9.49
N ASP A 195 -1.45 0.36 -8.70
CA ASP A 195 -0.67 -0.85 -8.44
C ASP A 195 -1.49 -1.89 -7.66
N THR A 196 -2.35 -1.45 -6.73
CA THR A 196 -3.32 -2.32 -6.04
C THR A 196 -4.29 -2.93 -7.03
N THR A 197 -4.89 -2.09 -7.89
CA THR A 197 -5.87 -2.51 -8.90
C THR A 197 -5.25 -3.52 -9.86
N ILE A 198 -4.07 -3.20 -10.42
CA ILE A 198 -3.34 -4.10 -11.31
C ILE A 198 -3.04 -5.41 -10.59
N THR A 199 -2.49 -5.36 -9.38
CA THR A 199 -2.19 -6.59 -8.63
C THR A 199 -3.45 -7.44 -8.46
N LEU A 200 -4.57 -6.86 -8.04
CA LEU A 200 -5.85 -7.57 -7.90
C LEU A 200 -6.42 -8.14 -9.20
N GLU A 201 -6.18 -7.47 -10.33
CA GLU A 201 -6.72 -7.90 -11.61
C GLU A 201 -5.99 -9.12 -12.18
N PHE A 202 -4.70 -9.28 -11.87
CA PHE A 202 -3.83 -10.35 -12.38
C PHE A 202 -3.51 -11.46 -11.36
N LEU A 203 -3.88 -11.29 -10.09
CA LEU A 203 -3.52 -12.22 -9.01
C LEU A 203 -4.58 -13.32 -8.81
N PRO A 204 -4.18 -14.60 -8.73
CA PRO A 204 -5.10 -15.71 -8.47
C PRO A 204 -5.85 -15.56 -7.14
N GLN A 205 -7.11 -15.98 -7.09
CA GLN A 205 -7.98 -15.89 -5.92
C GLN A 205 -7.37 -16.58 -4.69
N ASN A 206 -6.80 -17.77 -4.88
CA ASN A 206 -6.16 -18.57 -3.82
C ASN A 206 -4.89 -17.93 -3.23
N ARG A 207 -4.40 -16.84 -3.83
CA ARG A 207 -3.17 -16.15 -3.42
C ARG A 207 -3.41 -14.72 -2.95
N ARG A 208 -4.66 -14.29 -2.75
CA ARG A 208 -5.01 -12.91 -2.37
C ARG A 208 -4.33 -12.39 -1.10
N PHE A 209 -3.81 -13.26 -0.23
CA PHE A 209 -2.94 -12.86 0.90
C PHE A 209 -1.65 -12.15 0.45
N LEU A 210 -1.24 -12.25 -0.82
CA LEU A 210 -0.13 -11.49 -1.37
C LEU A 210 -0.46 -10.00 -1.47
N LEU A 211 -1.73 -9.60 -1.51
CA LEU A 211 -2.13 -8.20 -1.54
C LEU A 211 -1.66 -7.43 -0.29
N PRO A 212 -1.95 -7.86 0.95
CA PRO A 212 -1.36 -7.22 2.13
C PRO A 212 0.17 -7.35 2.17
N LEU A 213 0.73 -8.45 1.63
CA LEU A 213 2.19 -8.61 1.53
C LEU A 213 2.84 -7.57 0.59
N LEU A 214 2.13 -7.06 -0.42
CA LEU A 214 2.62 -6.01 -1.32
C LEU A 214 3.09 -4.78 -0.54
N SER A 215 2.49 -4.50 0.62
CA SER A 215 2.88 -3.42 1.52
C SER A 215 4.32 -3.58 2.07
N ILE A 216 4.97 -4.74 1.94
CA ILE A 216 6.34 -4.95 2.43
C ILE A 216 7.35 -4.08 1.69
N PHE A 217 7.05 -3.69 0.46
CA PHE A 217 7.91 -2.82 -0.34
C PHE A 217 8.00 -1.40 0.23
N GLN A 218 6.99 -0.97 1.00
CA GLN A 218 6.99 0.35 1.65
C GLN A 218 8.14 0.51 2.66
N PRO A 219 8.27 -0.34 3.71
CA PRO A 219 9.42 -0.26 4.62
C PRO A 219 10.75 -0.56 3.93
N ILE A 220 10.78 -1.36 2.85
CA ILE A 220 11.99 -1.50 2.02
C ILE A 220 12.42 -0.13 1.45
N GLY A 221 11.47 0.65 0.93
CA GLY A 221 11.72 2.00 0.41
C GLY A 221 12.22 2.97 1.48
N VAL A 222 11.63 2.93 2.67
CA VAL A 222 12.04 3.76 3.81
C VAL A 222 13.47 3.42 4.26
N VAL A 223 13.78 2.13 4.42
CA VAL A 223 15.12 1.66 4.82
C VAL A 223 16.15 2.03 3.76
N LEU A 224 15.82 1.86 2.47
CA LEU A 224 16.69 2.27 1.37
C LEU A 224 16.97 3.77 1.40
N CYS A 225 15.94 4.60 1.60
CA CYS A 225 16.11 6.05 1.73
C CYS A 225 17.00 6.40 2.92
N CYS A 226 16.81 5.77 4.07
CA CYS A 226 17.64 5.99 5.26
C CYS A 226 19.10 5.57 5.05
N ALA A 227 19.33 4.45 4.36
CA ALA A 227 20.67 3.98 4.02
C ALA A 227 21.41 4.96 3.09
N LEU A 228 20.73 5.47 2.06
CA LEU A 228 21.28 6.49 1.17
C LEU A 228 21.53 7.81 1.89
N ALA A 229 20.61 8.21 2.77
CA ALA A 229 20.76 9.41 3.58
C ALA A 229 21.96 9.30 4.54
N TYR A 230 22.14 8.14 5.19
CA TYR A 230 23.32 7.84 6.00
C TYR A 230 24.63 7.89 5.20
N ALA A 231 24.62 7.47 3.94
CA ALA A 231 25.80 7.50 3.09
C ALA A 231 26.18 8.93 2.65
N PHE A 232 25.20 9.80 2.39
CA PHE A 232 25.46 11.15 1.85
C PHE A 232 25.46 12.26 2.90
N ILE A 233 24.48 12.31 3.79
CA ILE A 233 24.24 13.49 4.63
C ILE A 233 25.36 13.69 5.66
N PRO A 234 25.77 12.70 6.48
CA PRO A 234 26.83 12.90 7.46
C PRO A 234 28.18 13.34 6.87
N ARG A 235 28.49 12.96 5.62
CA ARG A 235 29.78 13.22 4.97
C ARG A 235 29.84 14.53 4.19
N TYR A 236 28.69 14.99 3.67
CA TYR A 236 28.60 16.13 2.75
C TYR A 236 27.64 17.22 3.27
N SER A 237 27.49 17.35 4.59
CA SER A 237 26.68 18.41 5.20
C SER A 237 27.52 19.28 6.14
N CYS A 238 27.03 20.48 6.39
CA CYS A 238 27.61 21.39 7.37
C CYS A 238 27.68 20.77 8.76
N ALA A 239 28.61 21.30 9.57
CA ALA A 239 28.64 20.99 10.99
C ALA A 239 27.27 21.31 11.65
N PRO A 240 26.83 20.49 12.62
CA PRO A 240 25.48 20.57 13.13
C PRO A 240 25.15 21.86 13.91
N ASP A 241 26.16 22.54 14.40
CA ASP A 241 26.09 23.81 15.14
C ASP A 241 26.01 25.05 14.23
N LEU A 242 26.24 24.90 12.93
CA LEU A 242 26.19 26.02 11.98
C LEU A 242 24.75 26.36 11.58
N GLU A 243 24.40 27.63 11.74
CA GLU A 243 23.17 28.22 11.22
C GLU A 243 23.30 28.67 9.75
N SER A 244 22.17 29.01 9.12
CA SER A 244 22.16 29.51 7.74
C SER A 244 22.82 30.86 7.62
N CYS A 245 23.62 31.04 6.57
CA CYS A 245 24.21 32.33 6.20
C CYS A 245 23.18 33.45 5.93
N ARG A 246 21.89 33.11 5.81
CA ARG A 246 20.80 34.09 5.67
C ARG A 246 20.33 34.69 6.99
N ASN A 247 20.58 33.99 8.10
CA ASN A 247 20.09 34.36 9.43
C ASN A 247 21.20 34.92 10.33
N VAL A 248 22.45 34.76 9.89
CA VAL A 248 23.67 35.07 10.64
C VAL A 248 24.26 36.41 10.17
N VAL A 249 24.90 37.15 11.08
CA VAL A 249 25.52 38.44 10.77
C VAL A 249 26.75 38.23 9.87
N ALA A 250 26.99 39.16 8.93
CA ALA A 250 28.11 39.06 8.00
C ALA A 250 29.46 38.92 8.73
N GLY A 251 30.15 37.79 8.52
CA GLY A 251 31.47 37.49 9.11
C GLY A 251 31.48 36.36 10.14
N GLU A 252 30.32 35.90 10.61
CA GLU A 252 30.21 34.72 11.48
C GLU A 252 30.21 33.41 10.65
N PRO A 253 30.74 32.31 11.20
CA PRO A 253 30.76 31.02 10.51
C PRO A 253 29.33 30.54 10.27
N CYS A 254 29.01 30.22 9.02
CA CYS A 254 27.65 29.86 8.61
C CYS A 254 27.66 28.73 7.58
N CYS A 255 26.53 28.04 7.44
CA CYS A 255 26.38 26.94 6.50
C CYS A 255 26.16 27.45 5.07
N THR A 256 27.14 27.22 4.19
CA THR A 256 27.04 27.57 2.78
C THR A 256 26.51 26.41 1.94
N LYS A 257 26.01 26.72 0.73
CA LYS A 257 25.59 25.71 -0.25
C LYS A 257 26.73 24.74 -0.63
N ALA A 258 27.97 25.23 -0.70
CA ALA A 258 29.12 24.42 -1.14
C ALA A 258 29.43 23.29 -0.15
N ASP A 259 29.23 23.56 1.14
CA ASP A 259 29.53 22.63 2.24
C ASP A 259 28.34 21.72 2.60
N ASN A 260 27.17 21.94 1.97
CA ASN A 260 25.91 21.27 2.30
C ASN A 260 25.28 20.49 1.13
N TYR A 261 26.09 19.79 0.35
CA TYR A 261 25.61 19.10 -0.86
C TYR A 261 24.94 17.74 -0.60
N GLY A 262 25.03 17.20 0.62
CA GLY A 262 24.59 15.84 0.97
C GLY A 262 23.10 15.59 0.71
N TRP A 263 22.24 16.54 1.05
CA TRP A 263 20.80 16.41 0.79
C TRP A 263 20.48 16.42 -0.71
N ARG A 264 21.25 17.16 -1.53
CA ARG A 264 21.08 17.16 -2.99
C ARG A 264 21.48 15.84 -3.60
N TYR A 265 22.61 15.26 -3.16
CA TYR A 265 23.03 13.93 -3.61
C TYR A 265 21.98 12.87 -3.29
N LEU A 266 21.36 12.94 -2.10
CA LEU A 266 20.24 12.08 -1.77
C LEU A 266 19.10 12.26 -2.78
N LEU A 267 18.56 13.47 -2.95
CA LEU A 267 17.41 13.72 -3.82
C LEU A 267 17.66 13.36 -5.29
N PHE A 268 18.84 13.68 -5.83
CA PHE A 268 19.21 13.26 -7.18
C PHE A 268 19.27 11.73 -7.31
N THR A 269 19.79 11.04 -6.30
CA THR A 269 19.84 9.57 -6.29
C THR A 269 18.44 8.97 -6.22
N LEU A 270 17.53 9.53 -5.42
CA LEU A 270 16.13 9.08 -5.37
C LEU A 270 15.39 9.33 -6.69
N GLY A 271 15.64 10.47 -7.35
CA GLY A 271 15.17 10.75 -8.70
C GLY A 271 15.68 9.72 -9.72
N ALA A 272 16.96 9.36 -9.64
CA ALA A 272 17.57 8.34 -10.51
C ALA A 272 16.99 6.95 -10.25
N ILE A 273 16.76 6.54 -9.00
CA ILE A 273 16.09 5.28 -8.65
C ILE A 273 14.67 5.26 -9.24
N THR A 274 13.94 6.36 -9.11
CA THR A 274 12.58 6.49 -9.70
C THR A 274 12.64 6.34 -11.23
N MET A 275 13.66 6.91 -11.87
CA MET A 275 13.88 6.77 -13.32
C MET A 275 14.22 5.33 -13.72
N VAL A 276 15.01 4.61 -12.91
CA VAL A 276 15.29 3.19 -13.14
C VAL A 276 14.02 2.36 -13.02
N VAL A 277 13.16 2.61 -12.03
CA VAL A 277 11.86 1.93 -11.90
C VAL A 277 10.98 2.20 -13.13
N PHE A 278 10.96 3.44 -13.64
CA PHE A 278 10.27 3.75 -14.90
C PHE A 278 10.83 2.92 -16.06
N PHE A 279 12.16 2.84 -16.20
CA PHE A 279 12.78 2.02 -17.25
C PHE A 279 12.42 0.53 -17.12
N LEU A 280 12.38 0.00 -15.89
CA LEU A 280 11.94 -1.36 -15.62
C LEU A 280 10.47 -1.59 -16.02
N ARG A 281 9.58 -0.64 -15.70
CA ARG A 281 8.14 -0.70 -16.01
C ARG A 281 7.82 -0.50 -17.49
N PHE A 282 8.62 0.29 -18.22
CA PHE A 282 8.31 0.66 -19.60
C PHE A 282 9.11 -0.14 -20.64
N VAL A 283 10.39 -0.38 -20.37
CA VAL A 283 11.33 -0.96 -21.34
C VAL A 283 11.57 -2.44 -21.08
N VAL A 284 11.84 -2.84 -19.83
CA VAL A 284 12.21 -4.22 -19.51
C VAL A 284 10.99 -5.14 -19.49
N PHE A 285 9.88 -4.69 -18.89
CA PHE A 285 8.63 -5.44 -18.86
C PHE A 285 7.52 -4.60 -19.49
N ARG A 286 7.17 -4.90 -20.74
CA ARG A 286 6.01 -4.26 -21.38
C ARG A 286 4.73 -4.80 -20.77
N PHE A 287 4.26 -4.11 -19.75
CA PHE A 287 2.98 -4.38 -19.11
C PHE A 287 1.85 -4.36 -20.14
N GLN A 288 1.12 -5.47 -20.23
CA GLN A 288 -0.09 -5.55 -21.04
C GLN A 288 -1.28 -5.00 -20.26
N GLU A 289 -2.17 -4.31 -20.94
CA GLU A 289 -3.39 -3.78 -20.36
C GLU A 289 -4.25 -4.89 -19.71
N SER A 290 -5.00 -4.53 -18.67
CA SER A 290 -5.81 -5.49 -17.92
C SER A 290 -6.89 -6.14 -18.79
N PRO A 291 -7.00 -7.49 -18.79
CA PRO A 291 -8.07 -8.18 -19.51
C PRO A 291 -9.46 -7.72 -19.06
N LYS A 292 -9.66 -7.48 -17.76
CA LYS A 292 -10.93 -7.00 -17.20
C LYS A 292 -11.26 -5.59 -17.66
N PHE A 293 -10.25 -4.71 -17.74
CA PHE A 293 -10.45 -3.37 -18.30
C PHE A 293 -10.82 -3.43 -19.78
N LEU A 294 -10.17 -4.29 -20.57
CA LEU A 294 -10.49 -4.47 -21.99
C LEU A 294 -11.90 -5.00 -22.20
N LEU A 295 -12.32 -6.01 -21.42
CA LEU A 295 -13.70 -6.51 -21.42
C LEU A 295 -14.72 -5.44 -21.02
N TYR A 296 -14.40 -4.63 -20.00
CA TYR A 296 -15.26 -3.53 -19.58
C TYR A 296 -15.46 -2.49 -20.70
N ARG A 297 -14.40 -2.24 -21.48
CA ARG A 297 -14.41 -1.39 -22.68
C ARG A 297 -15.00 -2.05 -23.93
N GLY A 298 -15.46 -3.30 -23.85
CA GLY A 298 -15.99 -4.06 -24.99
C GLY A 298 -14.94 -4.48 -26.02
N LYS A 299 -13.66 -4.52 -25.63
CA LYS A 299 -12.54 -4.94 -26.49
C LYS A 299 -12.19 -6.40 -26.23
N ASP A 300 -13.14 -7.28 -26.55
CA ASP A 300 -13.05 -8.71 -26.23
C ASP A 300 -11.85 -9.38 -26.92
N GLU A 301 -11.58 -9.06 -28.18
CA GLU A 301 -10.42 -9.56 -28.94
C GLU A 301 -9.09 -9.28 -28.24
N LYS A 302 -8.88 -8.03 -27.82
CA LYS A 302 -7.66 -7.66 -27.10
C LYS A 302 -7.57 -8.34 -25.73
N ALA A 303 -8.69 -8.56 -25.07
CA ALA A 303 -8.69 -9.29 -23.80
C ALA A 303 -8.21 -10.74 -24.00
N VAL A 304 -8.63 -11.41 -25.08
CA VAL A 304 -8.15 -12.74 -25.45
C VAL A 304 -6.66 -12.72 -25.79
N GLU A 305 -6.20 -11.76 -26.61
CA GLU A 305 -4.78 -11.61 -26.96
C GLU A 305 -3.90 -11.45 -25.70
N VAL A 306 -4.33 -10.64 -24.74
CA VAL A 306 -3.59 -10.47 -23.48
C VAL A 306 -3.56 -11.77 -22.70
N MET A 307 -4.68 -12.50 -22.59
CA MET A 307 -4.70 -13.79 -21.89
C MET A 307 -3.79 -14.83 -22.54
N GLN A 308 -3.75 -14.88 -23.87
CA GLN A 308 -2.83 -15.74 -24.63
C GLN A 308 -1.37 -15.32 -24.42
N HIS A 309 -1.06 -14.02 -24.42
CA HIS A 309 0.27 -13.51 -24.13
C HIS A 309 0.74 -13.89 -22.71
N ILE A 310 -0.13 -13.76 -21.70
CA ILE A 310 0.17 -14.17 -20.31
C ILE A 310 0.47 -15.67 -20.27
N ALA A 311 -0.35 -16.50 -20.92
CA ALA A 311 -0.16 -17.94 -20.98
C ALA A 311 1.19 -18.29 -21.63
N GLN A 312 1.51 -17.70 -22.79
CA GLN A 312 2.80 -17.89 -23.47
C GLN A 312 3.98 -17.48 -22.57
N TYR A 313 3.88 -16.34 -21.89
CA TYR A 313 4.91 -15.85 -20.97
C TYR A 313 5.14 -16.81 -19.79
N ASN A 314 4.05 -17.41 -19.30
CA ASN A 314 4.07 -18.40 -18.23
C ASN A 314 4.40 -19.82 -18.70
N ARG A 315 4.56 -20.02 -20.02
CA ARG A 315 4.75 -21.34 -20.66
C ARG A 315 3.57 -22.29 -20.39
N THR A 316 2.37 -21.75 -20.39
CA THR A 316 1.09 -22.46 -20.28
C THR A 316 0.24 -22.20 -21.54
N THR A 317 -0.86 -22.92 -21.70
CA THR A 317 -1.85 -22.70 -22.78
C THR A 317 -3.12 -22.09 -22.20
N SER A 318 -3.70 -21.10 -22.88
CA SER A 318 -5.01 -20.56 -22.51
C SER A 318 -6.07 -21.15 -23.44
N PRO A 319 -7.14 -21.79 -22.92
CA PRO A 319 -8.25 -22.27 -23.72
C PRO A 319 -9.23 -21.16 -24.12
N ILE A 320 -9.06 -19.92 -23.64
CA ILE A 320 -9.97 -18.82 -23.99
C ILE A 320 -9.76 -18.44 -25.46
N THR A 321 -10.84 -18.51 -26.23
CA THR A 321 -10.93 -18.00 -27.59
C THR A 321 -12.03 -16.93 -27.69
N LEU A 322 -12.04 -16.19 -28.80
CA LEU A 322 -13.13 -15.27 -29.12
C LEU A 322 -14.49 -15.99 -29.17
N GLU A 323 -14.51 -17.24 -29.61
CA GLU A 323 -15.71 -18.08 -29.68
C GLU A 323 -16.28 -18.36 -28.28
N THR A 324 -15.43 -18.56 -27.27
CA THR A 324 -15.86 -18.70 -25.87
C THR A 324 -16.64 -17.47 -25.39
N PHE A 325 -16.20 -16.26 -25.75
CA PHE A 325 -16.91 -15.02 -25.40
C PHE A 325 -18.14 -14.75 -26.27
N ALA A 326 -18.10 -15.18 -27.53
CA ALA A 326 -19.24 -15.10 -28.45
C ALA A 326 -20.39 -16.01 -28.02
N ALA A 327 -20.10 -17.24 -27.58
CA ALA A 327 -21.09 -18.20 -27.06
C ALA A 327 -21.89 -17.61 -25.88
N LEU A 328 -21.21 -16.98 -24.92
CA LEU A 328 -21.86 -16.32 -23.77
C LEU A 328 -22.75 -15.14 -24.17
N SER A 329 -22.37 -14.46 -25.25
CA SER A 329 -23.14 -13.32 -25.78
C SER A 329 -24.39 -13.81 -26.54
N GLY A 330 -24.31 -15.00 -27.15
CA GLY A 330 -25.44 -15.69 -27.80
C GLY A 330 -26.47 -16.20 -26.78
N ASP A 331 -26.02 -16.80 -25.68
CA ASP A 331 -26.91 -17.32 -24.62
C ASP A 331 -27.71 -16.21 -23.91
N ASP A 332 -27.10 -15.05 -23.63
CA ASP A 332 -27.80 -13.89 -23.06
C ASP A 332 -28.89 -13.32 -23.99
N SER A 333 -28.81 -13.61 -25.30
CA SER A 333 -29.80 -13.17 -26.30
C SER A 333 -30.92 -14.18 -26.56
N SER A 334 -30.70 -15.47 -26.26
CA SER A 334 -31.65 -16.55 -26.49
C SER A 334 -32.59 -16.81 -25.30
N THR A 335 -32.16 -16.48 -24.07
CA THR A 335 -33.03 -16.49 -22.89
C THR A 335 -33.89 -15.24 -22.86
N GLY A 336 -35.09 -15.29 -23.45
CA GLY A 336 -36.12 -14.23 -23.44
C GLY A 336 -36.71 -13.89 -22.06
N THR A 337 -35.97 -14.12 -20.97
CA THR A 337 -36.34 -13.76 -19.61
C THR A 337 -35.84 -12.34 -19.34
N PRO A 338 -36.68 -11.38 -18.89
CA PRO A 338 -36.25 -10.03 -18.50
C PRO A 338 -35.53 -10.04 -17.15
N SER A 339 -34.66 -11.04 -16.92
CA SER A 339 -33.84 -11.14 -15.73
C SER A 339 -32.63 -10.22 -15.90
N SER A 340 -32.77 -9.02 -15.38
CA SER A 340 -31.66 -8.12 -15.06
C SER A 340 -30.78 -7.70 -16.25
N SER A 341 -31.38 -7.06 -17.25
CA SER A 341 -30.73 -5.94 -17.96
C SER A 341 -30.51 -4.73 -17.03
N LYS A 342 -30.06 -4.94 -15.79
CA LYS A 342 -29.28 -3.90 -15.11
C LYS A 342 -27.93 -3.91 -15.81
N ALA A 343 -27.87 -3.20 -16.94
CA ALA A 343 -26.61 -2.75 -17.49
C ALA A 343 -25.79 -2.24 -16.30
N MET A 344 -24.70 -2.94 -15.98
CA MET A 344 -23.77 -2.47 -14.95
C MET A 344 -23.45 -1.03 -15.32
N LEU A 345 -23.72 -0.10 -14.38
CA LEU A 345 -23.55 1.34 -14.58
C LEU A 345 -22.17 1.62 -15.19
N GLY A 346 -22.17 1.90 -16.51
CA GLY A 346 -21.00 2.21 -17.32
C GLY A 346 -20.31 1.06 -18.07
N ALA A 347 -20.80 -0.19 -18.09
CA ALA A 347 -20.12 -1.29 -18.81
C ALA A 347 -20.63 -1.51 -20.24
N GLY A 348 -19.75 -1.92 -21.16
CA GLY A 348 -20.10 -2.42 -22.50
C GLY A 348 -19.84 -1.46 -23.67
N ALA A 349 -20.17 -1.90 -24.89
CA ALA A 349 -19.91 -1.18 -26.15
C ALA A 349 -20.55 0.23 -26.21
N GLN A 350 -21.63 0.47 -25.45
CA GLN A 350 -22.25 1.80 -25.31
C GLN A 350 -21.33 2.84 -24.65
N GLN A 351 -20.30 2.42 -23.92
CA GLN A 351 -19.37 3.35 -23.25
C GLN A 351 -18.40 4.05 -24.22
N LEU A 352 -18.18 3.50 -25.42
CA LEU A 352 -17.33 4.11 -26.46
C LEU A 352 -17.83 5.51 -26.87
N ASN A 353 -19.12 5.79 -26.67
CA ASN A 353 -19.78 7.05 -27.08
C ASN A 353 -20.18 7.96 -25.90
N THR A 354 -19.80 7.66 -24.65
CA THR A 354 -20.21 8.48 -23.47
C THR A 354 -19.27 9.63 -23.16
N THR A 355 -19.86 10.80 -22.91
CA THR A 355 -19.14 12.04 -22.58
C THR A 355 -18.53 12.02 -21.17
N LEU A 356 -17.53 12.87 -20.91
CA LEU A 356 -16.88 12.97 -19.59
C LEU A 356 -17.89 13.29 -18.47
N GLY A 357 -18.92 14.10 -18.77
CA GLY A 357 -19.98 14.45 -17.82
C GLY A 357 -20.89 13.29 -17.41
N GLU A 358 -21.24 12.41 -18.35
CA GLU A 358 -22.03 11.20 -18.04
C GLU A 358 -21.25 10.21 -17.17
N LYS A 359 -19.94 10.09 -17.40
CA LYS A 359 -19.05 9.27 -16.56
C LYS A 359 -19.00 9.78 -15.12
N VAL A 360 -18.91 11.11 -14.92
CA VAL A 360 -18.96 11.73 -13.58
C VAL A 360 -20.31 11.49 -12.90
N LYS A 361 -21.41 11.55 -13.64
CA LYS A 361 -22.76 11.30 -13.10
C LYS A 361 -22.92 9.85 -12.61
N ILE A 362 -22.38 8.88 -13.35
CA ILE A 362 -22.36 7.46 -12.98
C ILE A 362 -21.57 7.24 -11.68
N GLU A 363 -20.40 7.88 -11.54
CA GLU A 363 -19.61 7.79 -10.30
C GLU A 363 -20.34 8.43 -9.10
N MET A 364 -21.02 9.55 -9.30
CA MET A 364 -21.88 10.17 -8.26
C MET A 364 -23.02 9.24 -7.81
N GLU A 365 -23.57 8.41 -8.70
CA GLU A 365 -24.57 7.41 -8.32
C GLU A 365 -23.97 6.26 -7.48
N ARG A 366 -22.69 5.91 -7.71
CA ARG A 366 -21.97 4.92 -6.87
C ARG A 366 -21.73 5.43 -5.46
N TYR A 367 -21.48 6.72 -5.27
CA TYR A 367 -21.40 7.33 -3.93
C TYR A 367 -22.70 7.16 -3.13
N LYS A 368 -23.86 7.32 -3.77
CA LYS A 368 -25.16 7.15 -3.10
C LYS A 368 -25.38 5.72 -2.60
N LEU A 369 -24.76 4.73 -3.25
CA LEU A 369 -24.84 3.33 -2.82
C LEU A 369 -24.11 3.08 -1.47
N LEU A 370 -23.08 3.87 -1.12
CA LEU A 370 -22.39 3.76 0.18
C LEU A 370 -23.31 4.09 1.36
N PHE A 371 -24.31 4.95 1.12
CA PHE A 371 -25.25 5.42 2.14
C PHE A 371 -26.63 4.77 2.03
N LYS A 372 -26.82 3.82 1.10
CA LYS A 372 -28.13 3.19 0.87
C LYS A 372 -28.59 2.32 2.03
N ASN A 373 -27.66 1.61 2.68
CA ASN A 373 -27.95 0.72 3.80
C ASN A 373 -27.30 1.27 5.08
N ALA A 374 -28.05 1.36 6.19
CA ALA A 374 -27.54 1.88 7.46
C ALA A 374 -26.27 1.16 7.95
N THR A 375 -26.16 -0.16 7.73
CA THR A 375 -24.97 -0.94 8.10
C THR A 375 -23.74 -0.60 7.24
N VAL A 376 -23.93 -0.39 5.94
CA VAL A 376 -22.85 -0.01 5.01
C VAL A 376 -22.45 1.45 5.22
N ALA A 377 -23.41 2.32 5.53
CA ALA A 377 -23.15 3.71 5.92
C ALA A 377 -22.32 3.77 7.21
N ARG A 378 -22.69 3.01 8.24
CA ARG A 378 -21.92 2.89 9.50
C ARG A 378 -20.51 2.36 9.26
N LEU A 379 -20.38 1.29 8.46
CA LEU A 379 -19.07 0.75 8.07
C LEU A 379 -18.21 1.83 7.39
N THR A 380 -18.79 2.59 6.47
CA THR A 380 -18.11 3.64 5.71
C THR A 380 -17.63 4.79 6.57
N ILE A 381 -18.49 5.29 7.46
CA ILE A 381 -18.11 6.36 8.39
C ILE A 381 -16.98 5.89 9.31
N LEU A 382 -17.06 4.67 9.84
CA LEU A 382 -16.00 4.11 10.70
C LEU A 382 -14.68 3.95 9.94
N ILE A 383 -14.71 3.46 8.70
CA ILE A 383 -13.50 3.34 7.86
C ILE A 383 -12.91 4.71 7.55
N TRP A 384 -13.72 5.73 7.29
CA TRP A 384 -13.20 7.09 7.07
C TRP A 384 -12.49 7.63 8.30
N ILE A 385 -13.07 7.45 9.49
CA ILE A 385 -12.44 7.87 10.76
C ILE A 385 -11.13 7.09 10.98
N ILE A 386 -11.12 5.78 10.71
CA ILE A 386 -9.91 4.95 10.79
C ILE A 386 -8.81 5.50 9.88
N TYR A 387 -9.10 5.78 8.60
CA TYR A 387 -8.09 6.31 7.67
C TYR A 387 -7.62 7.73 8.04
N ILE A 388 -8.53 8.60 8.50
CA ILE A 388 -8.18 9.95 8.97
C ILE A 388 -7.14 9.87 10.08
N PHE A 389 -7.42 9.10 11.11
CA PHE A 389 -6.56 9.06 12.29
C PHE A 389 -5.32 8.17 12.13
N ASP A 390 -5.38 7.17 11.24
CA ASP A 390 -4.20 6.42 10.81
C ASP A 390 -3.20 7.34 10.09
N TYR A 391 -3.64 8.00 9.01
CA TYR A 391 -2.79 8.91 8.25
C TYR A 391 -2.30 10.09 9.09
N TRP A 392 -3.11 10.56 10.03
CA TRP A 392 -2.70 11.57 11.01
C TRP A 392 -1.49 11.10 11.84
N GLY A 393 -1.61 9.95 12.51
CA GLY A 393 -0.54 9.38 13.32
C GLY A 393 0.70 9.08 12.48
N PHE A 394 0.50 8.47 11.30
CA PHE A 394 1.54 8.16 10.33
C PHE A 394 2.31 9.40 9.89
N SER A 395 1.62 10.49 9.56
CA SER A 395 2.27 11.67 8.98
C SER A 395 3.01 12.49 10.02
N ILE A 396 2.48 12.58 11.25
CA ILE A 396 3.19 13.20 12.37
C ILE A 396 4.44 12.39 12.73
N ALA A 397 4.31 11.07 12.85
CA ALA A 397 5.43 10.20 13.16
C ALA A 397 6.46 10.13 12.01
N GLY A 398 6.03 10.06 10.76
CA GLY A 398 6.95 9.98 9.61
C GLY A 398 7.66 11.30 9.30
N GLY A 399 6.94 12.43 9.40
CA GLY A 399 7.45 13.74 9.02
C GLY A 399 8.25 14.44 10.13
N LEU A 400 7.76 14.44 11.37
CA LEU A 400 8.37 15.22 12.46
C LEU A 400 9.35 14.40 13.31
N LEU A 401 9.20 13.08 13.40
CA LEU A 401 10.07 12.26 14.24
C LEU A 401 11.54 12.30 13.80
N PRO A 402 11.90 12.23 12.50
CA PRO A 402 13.29 12.36 12.10
C PRO A 402 13.88 13.70 12.51
N TYR A 403 13.11 14.78 12.38
CA TYR A 403 13.50 16.11 12.82
C TYR A 403 13.70 16.18 14.34
N ILE A 404 12.75 15.68 15.14
CA ILE A 404 12.86 15.62 16.61
C ILE A 404 14.10 14.80 17.03
N LEU A 405 14.38 13.71 16.32
CA LEU A 405 15.57 12.89 16.51
C LEU A 405 16.85 13.68 16.28
N ALA A 406 16.90 14.46 15.19
CA ALA A 406 18.07 15.25 14.83
C ALA A 406 18.33 16.36 15.84
N GLU A 407 17.30 17.09 16.27
CA GLU A 407 17.42 18.14 17.30
C GLU A 407 17.91 17.56 18.63
N LYS A 408 17.25 16.52 19.17
CA LYS A 408 17.66 15.88 20.43
C LYS A 408 19.07 15.28 20.36
N SER A 409 19.46 14.74 19.21
CA SER A 409 20.82 14.22 19.02
C SER A 409 21.85 15.35 19.04
N SER A 410 21.53 16.50 18.43
CA SER A 410 22.39 17.69 18.43
C SER A 410 22.54 18.25 19.84
N GLU A 411 21.44 18.36 20.61
CA GLU A 411 21.46 18.80 22.01
C GLU A 411 22.29 17.86 22.90
N ALA A 412 22.24 16.55 22.63
CA ALA A 412 23.03 15.55 23.34
C ALA A 412 24.50 15.45 22.86
N GLY A 413 24.93 16.29 21.91
CA GLY A 413 26.29 16.27 21.36
C GLY A 413 26.61 15.01 20.55
N LEU A 414 25.60 14.30 20.05
CA LEU A 414 25.78 13.11 19.23
C LEU A 414 26.15 13.47 17.79
N THR A 415 26.96 12.62 17.16
CA THR A 415 27.35 12.84 15.77
C THR A 415 26.17 12.63 14.82
N THR A 416 26.10 13.43 13.76
CA THR A 416 25.09 13.29 12.69
C THR A 416 25.07 11.87 12.12
N GLU A 417 26.25 11.24 12.00
CA GLU A 417 26.38 9.84 11.59
C GLU A 417 25.56 8.89 12.48
N SER A 418 25.63 9.06 13.80
CA SER A 418 24.91 8.20 14.74
C SER A 418 23.39 8.36 14.64
N THR A 419 22.91 9.57 14.36
CA THR A 419 21.49 9.86 14.15
C THR A 419 20.96 9.17 12.89
N TYR A 420 21.67 9.31 11.76
CA TYR A 420 21.24 8.67 10.51
C TYR A 420 21.34 7.14 10.56
N ARG A 421 22.32 6.60 11.28
CA ARG A 421 22.39 5.16 11.58
C ARG A 421 21.19 4.69 12.40
N SER A 422 20.73 5.52 13.34
CA SER A 422 19.57 5.22 14.18
C SER A 422 18.28 5.11 13.36
N TYR A 423 18.10 5.95 12.32
CA TYR A 423 16.95 5.84 11.41
C TYR A 423 16.91 4.47 10.75
N ILE A 424 18.03 3.96 10.23
CA ILE A 424 18.09 2.63 9.61
C ILE A 424 17.57 1.55 10.57
N TYR A 425 18.04 1.56 11.82
CA TYR A 425 17.62 0.58 12.82
C TYR A 425 16.14 0.69 13.17
N ILE A 426 15.61 1.90 13.28
CA ILE A 426 14.18 2.13 13.57
C ILE A 426 13.32 1.55 12.45
N TYR A 427 13.61 1.88 11.19
CA TYR A 427 12.73 1.55 10.08
C TYR A 427 12.86 0.09 9.61
N LEU A 428 13.95 -0.60 9.95
CA LEU A 428 14.08 -2.04 9.71
C LEU A 428 12.99 -2.86 10.40
N PHE A 429 12.42 -2.37 11.51
CA PHE A 429 11.33 -3.03 12.23
C PHE A 429 10.02 -3.06 11.44
N GLY A 430 9.84 -2.20 10.43
CA GLY A 430 8.64 -2.22 9.60
C GLY A 430 8.50 -3.49 8.77
N LEU A 431 9.63 -4.08 8.33
CA LEU A 431 9.65 -5.31 7.52
C LEU A 431 8.99 -6.50 8.23
N PRO A 432 9.44 -6.92 9.44
CA PRO A 432 8.78 -8.00 10.16
C PRO A 432 7.35 -7.62 10.60
N GLY A 433 7.05 -6.33 10.79
CA GLY A 433 5.69 -5.85 11.08
C GLY A 433 4.70 -6.19 9.96
N VAL A 434 5.05 -5.91 8.70
CA VAL A 434 4.21 -6.25 7.54
C VAL A 434 4.04 -7.77 7.39
N VAL A 435 5.13 -8.53 7.56
CA VAL A 435 5.08 -9.99 7.48
C VAL A 435 4.13 -10.55 8.54
N LEU A 436 4.25 -10.10 9.80
CA LEU A 436 3.37 -10.53 10.87
C LEU A 436 1.90 -10.16 10.58
N GLY A 437 1.64 -8.92 10.14
CA GLY A 437 0.29 -8.48 9.74
C GLY A 437 -0.32 -9.35 8.64
N THR A 438 0.49 -9.70 7.64
CA THR A 438 0.09 -10.59 6.53
C THR A 438 -0.22 -12.00 7.02
N THR A 439 0.60 -12.58 7.92
CA THR A 439 0.35 -13.92 8.46
C THR A 439 -0.90 -13.98 9.33
N LEU A 440 -1.20 -12.90 10.05
CA LEU A 440 -2.38 -12.76 10.90
C LEU A 440 -3.62 -12.28 10.13
N TYR A 441 -3.55 -12.19 8.80
CA TYR A 441 -4.66 -11.72 7.96
C TYR A 441 -5.94 -12.58 8.11
N ARG A 442 -5.80 -13.88 8.45
CA ARG A 442 -6.93 -14.76 8.81
C ARG A 442 -7.74 -14.23 10.00
N GLY A 443 -7.05 -13.67 10.99
CA GLY A 443 -7.64 -13.04 12.17
C GLY A 443 -7.69 -11.52 12.06
N ARG A 444 -7.93 -10.97 10.87
CA ARG A 444 -7.80 -9.53 10.55
C ARG A 444 -8.42 -8.58 11.58
N GLN A 445 -9.59 -8.89 12.15
CA GLN A 445 -10.17 -8.00 13.17
C GLN A 445 -9.27 -7.89 14.41
N ALA A 446 -8.83 -9.03 14.95
CA ALA A 446 -7.94 -9.09 16.10
C ALA A 446 -6.55 -8.52 15.75
N ALA A 447 -6.06 -8.78 14.53
CA ALA A 447 -4.80 -8.24 14.05
C ALA A 447 -4.84 -6.70 13.96
N MET A 448 -5.89 -6.11 13.36
CA MET A 448 -6.05 -4.65 13.28
C MET A 448 -6.22 -4.03 14.67
N LEU A 449 -7.06 -4.61 15.53
CA LEU A 449 -7.32 -4.07 16.87
C LEU A 449 -6.06 -4.14 17.75
N GLY A 450 -5.37 -5.28 17.75
CA GLY A 450 -4.14 -5.47 18.52
C GLY A 450 -3.00 -4.58 18.05
N SER A 451 -2.76 -4.51 16.73
CA SER A 451 -1.70 -3.67 16.16
C SER A 451 -1.95 -2.18 16.38
N SER A 452 -3.17 -1.68 16.15
CA SER A 452 -3.50 -0.27 16.40
C SER A 452 -3.42 0.13 17.88
N ALA A 453 -3.88 -0.74 18.79
CA ALA A 453 -3.76 -0.50 20.23
C ALA A 453 -2.30 -0.44 20.69
N LEU A 454 -1.46 -1.37 20.21
CA LEU A 454 -0.04 -1.39 20.53
C LEU A 454 0.72 -0.21 19.90
N PHE A 455 0.34 0.20 18.69
CA PHE A 455 0.87 1.40 18.05
C PHE A 455 0.56 2.65 18.90
N ALA A 456 -0.69 2.85 19.30
CA ALA A 456 -1.08 3.97 20.17
C ALA A 456 -0.35 3.93 21.53
N ALA A 457 -0.31 2.77 22.20
CA ALA A 457 0.36 2.61 23.48
C ALA A 457 1.86 2.93 23.40
N THR A 458 2.52 2.50 22.32
CA THR A 458 3.95 2.74 22.13
C THR A 458 4.25 4.23 21.89
N LEU A 459 3.37 4.96 21.20
CA LEU A 459 3.48 6.42 21.05
C LEU A 459 3.38 7.17 22.40
N PHE A 460 2.56 6.68 23.33
CA PHE A 460 2.50 7.25 24.69
C PHE A 460 3.74 6.89 25.52
N ILE A 461 4.23 5.65 25.44
CA ILE A 461 5.46 5.22 26.12
C ILE A 461 6.66 6.03 25.65
N PHE A 462 6.65 6.44 24.39
CA PHE A 462 7.73 7.19 23.79
C PHE A 462 8.01 8.56 24.44
N THR A 463 7.02 9.16 25.13
CA THR A 463 7.20 10.48 25.75
C THR A 463 8.03 10.45 27.04
N VAL A 464 8.17 9.28 27.66
CA VAL A 464 8.98 9.08 28.88
C VAL A 464 10.37 8.52 28.57
N VAL A 465 10.73 8.42 27.29
CA VAL A 465 12.01 7.88 26.86
C VAL A 465 13.10 8.94 26.88
N ASP A 466 14.14 8.65 27.64
CA ASP A 466 15.27 9.52 27.97
C ASP A 466 16.60 9.07 27.35
N THR A 467 16.80 7.77 27.13
CA THR A 467 18.05 7.24 26.57
C THR A 467 17.97 6.93 25.08
N GLN A 468 19.09 7.09 24.36
CA GLN A 468 19.18 6.82 22.92
C GLN A 468 18.77 5.37 22.56
N ALA A 469 19.20 4.38 23.34
CA ALA A 469 18.86 2.98 23.09
C ALA A 469 17.35 2.71 23.24
N LYS A 470 16.72 3.26 24.29
CA LYS A 470 15.26 3.19 24.47
C LYS A 470 14.55 3.92 23.33
N TYR A 471 15.09 5.05 22.87
CA TYR A 471 14.50 5.83 21.78
C TYR A 471 14.43 5.04 20.48
N ILE A 472 15.53 4.40 20.10
CA ILE A 472 15.61 3.55 18.90
C ILE A 472 14.63 2.38 19.03
N GLY A 473 14.63 1.67 20.16
CA GLY A 473 13.77 0.52 20.37
C GLY A 473 12.28 0.86 20.33
N VAL A 474 11.88 1.92 21.04
CA VAL A 474 10.47 2.34 21.09
C VAL A 474 10.00 2.85 19.73
N ASN A 475 10.79 3.62 18.99
CA ASN A 475 10.41 4.01 17.63
C ASN A 475 10.38 2.85 16.65
N GLY A 476 11.29 1.89 16.78
CA GLY A 476 11.24 0.64 16.04
C GLY A 476 9.91 -0.07 16.27
N LEU A 477 9.45 -0.13 17.52
CA LEU A 477 8.13 -0.71 17.86
C LEU A 477 6.96 0.13 17.33
N VAL A 478 7.02 1.46 17.39
CA VAL A 478 6.02 2.34 16.76
C VAL A 478 5.87 1.98 15.29
N TYR A 479 6.99 1.94 14.55
CA TYR A 479 6.99 1.65 13.13
C TYR A 479 6.61 0.19 12.81
N PHE A 480 6.98 -0.76 13.68
CA PHE A 480 6.56 -2.16 13.59
C PHE A 480 5.03 -2.30 13.64
N PHE A 481 4.40 -1.78 14.69
CA PHE A 481 2.96 -1.93 14.90
C PHE A 481 2.16 -1.13 13.88
N GLN A 482 2.65 0.05 13.50
CA GLN A 482 2.06 0.82 12.41
C GLN A 482 2.12 0.07 11.07
N SER A 483 3.26 -0.52 10.72
CA SER A 483 3.40 -1.28 9.46
C SER A 483 2.53 -2.54 9.46
N MET A 484 2.44 -3.22 10.61
CA MET A 484 1.53 -4.34 10.81
C MET A 484 0.06 -3.93 10.62
N PHE A 485 -0.35 -2.81 11.21
CA PHE A 485 -1.70 -2.28 11.11
C PHE A 485 -2.06 -1.93 9.66
N ASN A 486 -1.20 -1.17 8.98
CA ASN A 486 -1.44 -0.69 7.61
C ASN A 486 -1.51 -1.83 6.59
N ALA A 487 -0.68 -2.87 6.76
CA ALA A 487 -0.72 -4.04 5.91
C ALA A 487 -2.11 -4.72 5.92
N VAL A 488 -2.70 -4.89 7.10
CA VAL A 488 -4.03 -5.51 7.24
C VAL A 488 -5.14 -4.56 6.79
N LEU A 489 -5.06 -3.28 7.16
CA LEU A 489 -6.06 -2.26 6.82
C LEU A 489 -6.21 -2.11 5.30
N TYR A 490 -5.11 -1.98 4.57
CA TYR A 490 -5.15 -1.77 3.11
C TYR A 490 -5.59 -3.02 2.36
N GLY A 491 -5.26 -4.22 2.84
CA GLY A 491 -5.76 -5.48 2.27
C GLY A 491 -7.27 -5.67 2.51
N TRP A 492 -7.74 -5.37 3.72
CA TRP A 492 -9.13 -5.62 4.11
C TRP A 492 -10.12 -4.58 3.59
N THR A 493 -9.72 -3.30 3.49
CA THR A 493 -10.65 -2.21 3.13
C THR A 493 -11.42 -2.49 1.84
N PRO A 494 -10.78 -2.92 0.73
CA PRO A 494 -11.51 -3.26 -0.49
C PRO A 494 -12.41 -4.49 -0.31
N GLU A 495 -11.98 -5.49 0.47
CA GLU A 495 -12.77 -6.70 0.73
C GLU A 495 -14.05 -6.43 1.53
N ALA A 496 -14.05 -5.41 2.39
CA ALA A 496 -15.20 -5.04 3.22
C ALA A 496 -16.43 -4.59 2.39
N TYR A 497 -16.22 -4.23 1.12
CA TYR A 497 -17.26 -3.70 0.24
C TYR A 497 -17.60 -4.64 -0.93
N PRO A 498 -18.88 -4.67 -1.35
CA PRO A 498 -19.32 -5.30 -2.59
C PRO A 498 -18.55 -4.77 -3.81
N ALA A 499 -18.32 -5.64 -4.81
CA ALA A 499 -17.52 -5.33 -5.99
C ALA A 499 -17.86 -4.00 -6.70
N PRO A 500 -19.15 -3.61 -6.88
CA PRO A 500 -19.49 -2.36 -7.59
C PRO A 500 -19.12 -1.07 -6.86
N ILE A 501 -18.93 -1.11 -5.54
CA ILE A 501 -18.65 0.08 -4.70
C ILE A 501 -17.30 0.05 -4.00
N ARG A 502 -16.56 -1.06 -4.16
CA ARG A 502 -15.25 -1.31 -3.53
C ARG A 502 -14.23 -0.21 -3.83
N GLY A 503 -14.04 0.14 -5.10
CA GLY A 503 -13.07 1.14 -5.52
C GLY A 503 -13.39 2.52 -4.97
N THR A 504 -14.66 2.94 -5.07
CA THR A 504 -15.15 4.21 -4.55
C THR A 504 -14.96 4.29 -3.02
N ALA A 505 -15.32 3.24 -2.28
CA ALA A 505 -15.20 3.24 -0.82
C ALA A 505 -13.75 3.39 -0.34
N ALA A 506 -12.83 2.61 -0.91
CA ALA A 506 -11.40 2.68 -0.59
C ALA A 506 -10.79 4.03 -1.02
N GLY A 507 -11.17 4.54 -2.20
CA GLY A 507 -10.70 5.82 -2.71
C GLY A 507 -11.09 7.01 -1.82
N VAL A 508 -12.35 7.06 -1.37
CA VAL A 508 -12.84 8.13 -0.47
C VAL A 508 -12.21 8.05 0.91
N ALA A 509 -12.04 6.84 1.45
CA ALA A 509 -11.36 6.65 2.72
C ALA A 509 -9.91 7.17 2.64
N SER A 510 -9.19 6.84 1.56
CA SER A 510 -7.83 7.34 1.32
C SER A 510 -7.81 8.86 1.14
N PHE A 511 -8.78 9.46 0.44
CA PHE A 511 -8.88 10.92 0.29
C PHE A 511 -8.95 11.64 1.65
N TRP A 512 -9.83 11.18 2.54
CA TRP A 512 -9.93 11.75 3.89
C TRP A 512 -8.65 11.53 4.71
N GLY A 513 -8.04 10.35 4.63
CA GLY A 513 -6.74 10.08 5.22
C GLY A 513 -5.66 11.05 4.71
N ARG A 514 -5.62 11.31 3.40
CA ARG A 514 -4.65 12.22 2.81
C ARG A 514 -4.87 13.68 3.21
N ILE A 515 -6.11 14.14 3.38
CA ILE A 515 -6.36 15.46 4.01
C ILE A 515 -5.77 15.50 5.43
N ALA A 516 -5.99 14.45 6.22
CA ALA A 516 -5.42 14.36 7.56
C ALA A 516 -3.88 14.37 7.54
N SER A 517 -3.25 13.78 6.52
CA SER A 517 -1.79 13.83 6.32
C SER A 517 -1.25 15.22 5.98
N ILE A 518 -2.07 16.11 5.41
CA ILE A 518 -1.69 17.51 5.16
C ILE A 518 -1.76 18.32 6.45
N VAL A 519 -2.85 18.13 7.22
CA VAL A 519 -3.14 18.91 8.43
C VAL A 519 -2.30 18.44 9.63
N GLY A 520 -2.01 17.14 9.73
CA GLY A 520 -1.29 16.54 10.85
C GLY A 520 0.08 17.18 11.13
N PRO A 521 1.00 17.24 10.14
CA PRO A 521 2.30 17.88 10.31
C PRO A 521 2.21 19.35 10.71
N ILE A 522 1.28 20.12 10.13
CA ILE A 522 1.06 21.55 10.47
C ILE A 522 0.59 21.69 11.92
N ALA A 523 -0.32 20.82 12.37
CA ALA A 523 -0.79 20.82 13.75
C ALA A 523 0.34 20.42 14.72
N GLY A 524 1.13 19.39 14.37
CA GLY A 524 2.29 18.97 15.15
C GLY A 524 3.38 20.04 15.25
N GLU A 525 3.64 20.75 14.16
CA GLU A 525 4.61 21.84 14.10
C GLU A 525 4.23 23.03 15.00
N LYS A 526 2.97 23.47 14.96
CA LYS A 526 2.51 24.55 15.85
C LYS A 526 2.73 24.20 17.32
N LEU A 527 2.53 22.93 17.68
CA LEU A 527 2.79 22.44 19.03
C LEU A 527 4.28 22.33 19.35
N LEU A 528 5.14 21.99 18.38
CA LEU A 528 6.60 22.06 18.56
C LEU A 528 7.08 23.49 18.82
N ALA A 529 6.45 24.49 18.19
CA ALA A 529 6.81 25.89 18.39
C ALA A 529 6.35 26.45 19.75
N SER A 530 5.23 25.95 20.30
CA SER A 530 4.63 26.47 21.53
C SER A 530 4.87 25.62 22.79
N SER A 531 5.36 24.39 22.67
CA SER A 531 5.44 23.41 23.76
C SER A 531 6.65 22.48 23.63
N SER A 532 6.91 21.67 24.67
CA SER A 532 7.99 20.67 24.68
C SER A 532 7.84 19.65 23.54
N TYR A 533 8.96 19.01 23.14
CA TYR A 533 9.06 17.96 22.12
C TYR A 533 8.06 16.79 22.25
N ASN A 534 7.40 16.64 23.40
CA ASN A 534 6.45 15.58 23.69
C ASN A 534 5.01 15.86 23.18
N ALA A 535 4.63 17.12 22.99
CA ALA A 535 3.26 17.50 22.63
C ALA A 535 2.76 16.89 21.30
N PRO A 536 3.55 16.88 20.20
CA PRO A 536 3.12 16.26 18.94
C PRO A 536 2.93 14.75 19.05
N LEU A 537 3.68 14.09 19.95
CA LEU A 537 3.60 12.64 20.15
C LEU A 537 2.31 12.25 20.88
N TYR A 538 1.89 13.05 21.87
CA TYR A 538 0.57 12.88 22.50
C TYR A 538 -0.57 13.07 21.48
N LEU A 539 -0.44 14.06 20.60
CA LEU A 539 -1.41 14.32 19.54
C LEU A 539 -1.51 13.16 18.55
N ALA A 540 -0.37 12.57 18.17
CA ALA A 540 -0.33 11.38 17.32
C ALA A 540 -0.96 10.15 18.03
N GLY A 541 -0.53 9.87 19.26
CA GLY A 541 -1.03 8.72 20.04
C GLY A 541 -2.53 8.79 20.32
N ALA A 542 -3.05 9.97 20.66
CA ALA A 542 -4.48 10.19 20.86
C ALA A 542 -5.28 9.93 19.57
N GLY A 543 -4.77 10.37 18.41
CA GLY A 543 -5.38 10.07 17.12
C GLY A 543 -5.48 8.56 16.86
N VAL A 544 -4.36 7.84 16.98
CA VAL A 544 -4.31 6.38 16.76
C VAL A 544 -5.22 5.63 17.76
N PHE A 545 -5.38 6.15 18.98
CA PHE A 545 -6.31 5.56 19.95
C PHE A 545 -7.78 5.67 19.49
N ILE A 546 -8.17 6.77 18.85
CA ILE A 546 -9.51 6.91 18.24
C ILE A 546 -9.71 5.84 17.15
N CYS A 547 -8.68 5.60 16.33
CA CYS A 547 -8.71 4.53 15.34
C CYS A 547 -8.96 3.16 16.00
N THR A 548 -8.26 2.86 17.11
CA THR A 548 -8.44 1.62 17.88
C THR A 548 -9.87 1.44 18.36
N ILE A 549 -10.49 2.51 18.91
CA ILE A 549 -11.88 2.51 19.35
C ILE A 549 -12.82 2.25 18.16
N CYS A 550 -12.62 2.93 17.03
CA CYS A 550 -13.44 2.74 15.84
C CYS A 550 -13.38 1.31 15.29
N ILE A 551 -12.20 0.68 15.31
CA ILE A 551 -12.03 -0.72 14.91
C ILE A 551 -12.84 -1.67 15.81
N ALA A 552 -12.89 -1.40 17.12
CA ALA A 552 -13.69 -2.20 18.05
C ALA A 552 -15.19 -2.15 17.73
N PHE A 553 -15.68 -1.04 17.16
CA PHE A 553 -17.09 -0.85 16.78
C PHE A 553 -17.45 -1.28 15.36
N LEU A 554 -16.50 -1.86 14.60
CA LEU A 554 -16.75 -2.35 13.24
C LEU A 554 -17.80 -3.48 13.22
N PRO A 555 -18.71 -3.50 12.24
CA PRO A 555 -19.71 -4.57 12.13
C PRO A 555 -19.06 -5.92 11.80
N ARG A 556 -19.14 -6.90 12.72
CA ARG A 556 -18.57 -8.26 12.56
C ARG A 556 -18.95 -8.97 11.25
N LYS A 557 -20.14 -8.67 10.70
CA LYS A 557 -20.64 -9.26 9.44
C LYS A 557 -19.79 -8.93 8.19
N TYR A 558 -19.11 -7.78 8.17
CA TYR A 558 -18.29 -7.31 7.03
C TYR A 558 -16.79 -7.54 7.24
N LEU A 559 -16.42 -8.08 8.40
CA LEU A 559 -15.06 -8.55 8.70
C LEU A 559 -14.83 -9.98 8.19
N GLY A 560 -15.82 -10.58 7.52
CA GLY A 560 -15.81 -11.80 6.73
C GLY A 560 -15.19 -13.04 7.39
N ALA A 561 -16.00 -14.07 7.60
CA ALA A 561 -15.52 -15.44 7.71
C ALA A 561 -15.08 -15.91 6.32
N GLU A 562 -13.83 -16.36 6.21
CA GLU A 562 -13.25 -17.11 5.09
C GLU A 562 -13.16 -16.38 3.72
N SER A 563 -12.05 -15.66 3.53
CA SER A 563 -11.44 -15.49 2.21
C SER A 563 -10.20 -16.38 2.12
N PHE A 564 -10.40 -17.69 2.01
CA PHE A 564 -9.41 -18.67 1.58
C PHE A 564 -10.04 -19.67 0.62
#